data_AF-A0A100W8V3-F1
#
_entry.id   AF-A0A100W8V3-F1
#
_cell.length_a   1.000
_cell.length_b   1.000
_cell.length_c   1.000
_cell.angle_alpha   90.00
_cell.angle_beta   90.00
_cell.angle_gamma   90.00
#
_symmetry.space_group_name_H-M   'P 1'
#
loop_
_entity.id
_entity.type
_entity.pdbx_description
1 polymer ?
#
loop_
_entity_poly.entity_id
_entity_poly.type
_entity_poly.pdbx_seq_one_letter_code
_entity_poly.pdbx_strand_id
1 'polypeptide(L)'
;MRWFLQTVRQRETPGVFGRGMAERRGWGLSMMTNTVLCDTQVTPDGAVMVIEDVGARGVPGIFAHEAMGCVVSPPRPLHAIWVHTMSMFDGELLGHQVRVRVLVGTDTRGLGQPVYRGEFTVASGVLAIGEARNPDRQLLFGTPAILQVTVLVETTDEVIHFSDPPADYPVSGPTDVTVLIADNPGFTHAVSNTVLRRRWWLRWPAIRRRLHNSSQPLVSLRREDRCAPSGFTAVRTPGDPGCRGRVPDAGMQRGPAAEAR
;
A
#
# COMPACT_ATOMS: atom_id res chain seq x y z
N MET A 1 41.08 -31.41 -33.25
CA MET A 1 40.81 -30.67 -34.50
C MET A 1 40.80 -29.19 -34.17
N ARG A 2 41.79 -28.44 -34.67
CA ARG A 2 42.02 -27.00 -34.50
C ARG A 2 41.55 -26.27 -35.75
N TRP A 3 40.88 -25.13 -35.61
CA TRP A 3 40.87 -23.97 -36.53
C TRP A 3 40.28 -22.77 -35.76
N PHE A 4 40.65 -21.49 -35.88
CA PHE A 4 41.90 -20.79 -36.21
C PHE A 4 41.65 -19.32 -35.80
N LEU A 5 42.67 -18.63 -35.30
CA LEU A 5 42.69 -17.18 -35.07
C LEU A 5 42.75 -16.42 -36.41
N GLN A 6 42.19 -15.21 -36.48
CA GLN A 6 42.87 -14.14 -37.21
C GLN A 6 42.49 -12.74 -36.72
N THR A 7 43.49 -12.07 -36.16
CA THR A 7 43.60 -10.63 -35.96
C THR A 7 44.20 -10.01 -37.23
N VAL A 8 43.70 -8.86 -37.68
CA VAL A 8 44.47 -7.94 -38.53
C VAL A 8 44.34 -6.52 -37.98
N ARG A 9 45.50 -5.95 -37.61
CA ARG A 9 45.74 -4.50 -37.46
C ARG A 9 46.39 -3.98 -38.75
N GLN A 10 46.10 -2.72 -39.13
CA GLN A 10 47.02 -1.68 -39.64
C GLN A 10 46.21 -0.35 -39.71
N ARG A 11 46.55 0.74 -38.98
CA ARG A 11 47.48 1.87 -39.29
C ARG A 11 47.20 2.54 -40.65
N GLU A 12 47.19 3.87 -40.89
CA GLU A 12 47.47 5.11 -40.14
C GLU A 12 47.03 6.34 -41.01
N THR A 13 46.31 7.33 -40.43
CA THR A 13 46.42 8.82 -40.60
C THR A 13 46.17 9.53 -41.98
N PRO A 14 46.24 10.88 -42.10
CA PRO A 14 45.13 11.81 -41.86
C PRO A 14 44.84 12.78 -43.03
N GLY A 15 43.62 13.31 -43.13
CA GLY A 15 43.20 14.30 -44.13
C GLY A 15 42.60 15.55 -43.49
N VAL A 16 43.16 16.70 -43.87
CA VAL A 16 43.03 18.05 -43.30
C VAL A 16 41.91 18.86 -44.00
N PHE A 17 41.15 19.60 -43.19
CA PHE A 17 40.36 20.82 -43.46
C PHE A 17 39.19 20.81 -44.46
N GLY A 18 38.01 21.07 -43.90
CA GLY A 18 36.88 21.71 -44.58
C GLY A 18 35.96 22.36 -43.55
N ARG A 19 36.04 23.70 -43.43
CA ARG A 19 35.11 24.53 -42.66
C ARG A 19 33.67 24.25 -43.13
N GLY A 20 32.82 23.82 -42.22
CA GLY A 20 31.38 23.74 -42.41
C GLY A 20 30.71 24.02 -41.08
N MET A 21 30.44 25.30 -40.84
CA MET A 21 29.70 25.83 -39.70
C MET A 21 28.26 25.33 -39.78
N ALA A 22 28.00 24.13 -39.26
CA ALA A 22 26.67 23.60 -39.04
C ALA A 22 26.42 23.64 -37.54
N GLU A 23 25.81 24.73 -37.10
CA GLU A 23 25.16 24.92 -35.81
C GLU A 23 24.13 23.80 -35.61
N ARG A 24 24.59 22.64 -35.11
CA ARG A 24 23.70 21.64 -34.54
C ARG A 24 23.25 22.19 -33.20
N ARG A 25 22.14 22.92 -33.23
CA ARG A 25 21.25 23.07 -32.08
C ARG A 25 20.79 21.67 -31.71
N GLY A 26 21.57 21.02 -30.85
CA GLY A 26 21.14 19.86 -30.12
C GLY A 26 19.93 20.29 -29.31
N TRP A 27 18.74 19.97 -29.80
CA TRP A 27 17.59 19.76 -28.94
C TRP A 27 17.98 18.60 -28.04
N GLY A 28 18.65 18.93 -26.94
CA GLY A 28 18.64 18.07 -25.78
C GLY A 28 17.18 17.96 -25.40
N LEU A 29 16.52 16.89 -25.84
CA LEU A 29 15.42 16.33 -25.08
C LEU A 29 16.04 16.05 -23.71
N SER A 30 15.93 17.03 -22.81
CA SER A 30 16.18 16.81 -21.39
C SER A 30 15.29 15.63 -21.06
N MET A 31 15.88 14.45 -20.87
CA MET A 31 15.14 13.35 -20.29
C MET A 31 14.75 13.87 -18.92
N MET A 32 13.49 14.30 -18.79
CA MET A 32 12.88 14.71 -17.54
C MET A 32 12.92 13.49 -16.64
N THR A 33 14.03 13.36 -15.92
CA THR A 33 14.33 12.24 -15.05
C THR A 33 13.78 12.61 -13.69
N ASN A 34 12.95 11.73 -13.14
CA ASN A 34 12.41 11.95 -11.82
C ASN A 34 13.52 11.83 -10.78
N THR A 35 13.49 12.69 -9.77
CA THR A 35 14.37 12.61 -8.60
C THR A 35 13.73 11.79 -7.51
N VAL A 36 14.45 10.82 -6.93
CA VAL A 36 13.93 9.97 -5.86
C VAL A 36 14.12 10.68 -4.51
N LEU A 37 13.02 10.89 -3.78
CA LEU A 37 13.04 11.37 -2.39
C LEU A 37 13.02 10.21 -1.39
N CYS A 38 12.31 9.14 -1.71
CA CYS A 38 12.16 7.95 -0.88
C CYS A 38 12.04 6.70 -1.77
N ASP A 39 12.72 5.62 -1.41
CA ASP A 39 12.50 4.26 -1.94
C ASP A 39 12.66 3.29 -0.76
N THR A 40 11.55 2.72 -0.29
CA THR A 40 11.51 1.89 0.91
C THR A 40 10.48 0.79 0.77
N GLN A 41 10.43 -0.10 1.75
CA GLN A 41 9.28 -0.96 2.00
C GLN A 41 8.46 -0.41 3.18
N VAL A 42 7.13 -0.50 3.09
CA VAL A 42 6.18 -0.06 4.13
C VAL A 42 5.14 -1.15 4.35
N THR A 43 4.91 -1.49 5.62
CA THR A 43 3.89 -2.43 6.06
C THR A 43 2.51 -1.77 5.92
N PRO A 44 1.61 -2.32 5.10
CA PRO A 44 0.24 -1.81 5.00
C PRO A 44 -0.53 -2.09 6.30
N ASP A 45 -1.53 -1.27 6.60
CA ASP A 45 -2.52 -1.56 7.65
C ASP A 45 -3.71 -2.28 7.01
N GLY A 46 -3.85 -3.58 7.30
CA GLY A 46 -4.75 -4.45 6.54
C GLY A 46 -4.28 -4.58 5.09
N ALA A 47 -4.94 -3.89 4.16
CA ALA A 47 -4.59 -3.84 2.73
C ALA A 47 -4.47 -2.39 2.22
N VAL A 48 -4.09 -1.48 3.12
CA VAL A 48 -4.05 -0.04 2.85
C VAL A 48 -2.71 0.56 3.23
N MET A 49 -2.15 1.33 2.31
CA MET A 49 -1.04 2.25 2.59
C MET A 49 -1.56 3.68 2.69
N VAL A 50 -1.07 4.44 3.68
CA VAL A 50 -1.48 5.83 3.92
C VAL A 50 -0.46 6.82 3.38
N ILE A 51 -0.92 7.86 2.69
CA ILE A 51 -0.17 9.06 2.35
C ILE A 51 -0.89 10.22 3.03
N GLU A 52 -0.26 10.90 3.99
CA GLU A 52 -0.96 11.94 4.76
C GLU A 52 -0.06 13.12 5.13
N ASP A 53 -0.66 14.27 5.35
CA ASP A 53 -0.07 15.33 6.16
C ASP A 53 -0.11 14.90 7.64
N VAL A 54 1.04 14.89 8.34
CA VAL A 54 1.08 14.53 9.78
C VAL A 54 0.16 15.42 10.62
N GLY A 55 -0.06 16.67 10.19
CA GLY A 55 -0.96 17.61 10.84
C GLY A 55 -2.45 17.32 10.65
N ALA A 56 -2.82 16.41 9.75
CA ALA A 56 -4.20 16.17 9.34
C ALA A 56 -5.08 15.61 10.45
N ARG A 57 -4.55 14.85 11.41
CA ARG A 57 -5.31 14.31 12.58
C ARG A 57 -6.67 13.65 12.21
N GLY A 58 -6.79 13.03 11.04
CA GLY A 58 -8.04 12.40 10.58
C GLY A 58 -9.01 13.30 9.78
N VAL A 59 -8.56 14.47 9.32
CA VAL A 59 -9.23 15.35 8.32
C VAL A 59 -9.41 14.61 6.98
N PRO A 60 -10.44 14.93 6.17
CA PRO A 60 -10.88 14.08 5.06
C PRO A 60 -9.75 13.65 4.13
N GLY A 61 -9.70 12.34 3.95
CA GLY A 61 -8.91 11.69 2.93
C GLY A 61 -9.78 11.04 1.87
N ILE A 62 -9.13 10.36 0.92
CA ILE A 62 -9.80 9.61 -0.12
C ILE A 62 -9.24 8.20 -0.22
N PHE A 63 -10.10 7.24 -0.54
CA PHE A 63 -9.68 5.89 -0.83
C PHE A 63 -9.39 5.76 -2.33
N ALA A 64 -8.17 5.37 -2.68
CA ALA A 64 -7.70 5.17 -4.05
C ALA A 64 -7.50 3.68 -4.30
N HIS A 65 -8.21 3.14 -5.28
CA HIS A 65 -8.22 1.72 -5.61
C HIS A 65 -8.28 1.54 -7.12
N GLU A 66 -7.50 0.61 -7.67
CA GLU A 66 -7.41 0.38 -9.12
C GLU A 66 -8.79 0.13 -9.78
N ALA A 67 -9.64 -0.69 -9.16
CA ALA A 67 -11.00 -0.99 -9.64
C ALA A 67 -11.95 0.21 -9.67
N MET A 68 -11.67 1.28 -8.92
CA MET A 68 -12.44 2.53 -8.97
C MET A 68 -11.96 3.46 -10.10
N GLY A 69 -10.87 3.10 -10.78
CA GLY A 69 -10.18 3.96 -11.73
C GLY A 69 -9.40 5.09 -11.05
N CYS A 70 -8.81 5.97 -11.86
CA CYS A 70 -8.08 7.12 -11.36
C CYS A 70 -9.07 8.17 -10.84
N VAL A 71 -9.01 8.46 -9.54
CA VAL A 71 -9.74 9.61 -8.99
C VAL A 71 -9.10 10.89 -9.52
N VAL A 72 -9.90 11.71 -10.19
CA VAL A 72 -9.52 13.04 -10.69
C VAL A 72 -10.42 14.07 -10.02
N SER A 73 -9.83 15.16 -9.52
CA SER A 73 -10.55 16.25 -8.83
C SER A 73 -11.25 15.83 -7.52
N PRO A 74 -10.49 15.37 -6.51
CA PRO A 74 -11.04 15.04 -5.20
C PRO A 74 -11.61 16.28 -4.47
N PRO A 75 -12.40 16.09 -3.40
CA PRO A 75 -12.78 17.17 -2.48
C PRO A 75 -11.54 17.90 -1.97
N ARG A 76 -11.65 19.23 -1.83
CA ARG A 76 -10.56 20.09 -1.36
C ARG A 76 -10.93 20.75 -0.03
N PRO A 77 -9.99 20.91 0.91
CA PRO A 77 -8.60 20.43 0.87
C PRO A 77 -8.50 18.93 1.18
N LEU A 78 -7.63 18.22 0.45
CA LEU A 78 -7.34 16.81 0.68
C LEU A 78 -6.04 16.68 1.47
N HIS A 79 -6.08 15.99 2.61
CA HIS A 79 -4.92 15.85 3.50
C HIS A 79 -4.45 14.40 3.69
N ALA A 80 -5.21 13.42 3.19
CA ALA A 80 -4.86 12.01 3.26
C ALA A 80 -5.33 11.24 2.01
N ILE A 81 -4.56 10.23 1.61
CA ILE A 81 -4.89 9.27 0.56
C ILE A 81 -4.64 7.87 1.13
N TRP A 82 -5.68 7.04 1.12
CA TRP A 82 -5.64 5.62 1.49
C TRP A 82 -5.56 4.81 0.21
N VAL A 83 -4.39 4.25 -0.08
CA VAL A 83 -4.11 3.50 -1.31
C VAL A 83 -4.33 2.02 -1.03
N HIS A 84 -5.17 1.35 -1.82
CA HIS A 84 -5.31 -0.10 -1.77
C HIS A 84 -4.03 -0.79 -2.27
N THR A 85 -3.55 -1.77 -1.52
CA THR A 85 -2.33 -2.53 -1.80
C THR A 85 -2.55 -4.02 -1.52
N MET A 86 -1.52 -4.84 -1.68
CA MET A 86 -1.48 -6.16 -1.06
C MET A 86 -1.70 -6.07 0.45
N SER A 87 -2.20 -7.16 1.03
CA SER A 87 -2.44 -7.22 2.47
C SER A 87 -1.14 -7.37 3.27
N MET A 88 -1.16 -7.00 4.54
CA MET A 88 -0.05 -7.26 5.45
C MET A 88 0.24 -8.76 5.59
N PHE A 89 -0.79 -9.61 5.45
CA PHE A 89 -0.64 -11.06 5.49
C PHE A 89 0.05 -11.59 4.24
N ASP A 90 -0.25 -11.02 3.07
CA ASP A 90 0.45 -11.36 1.83
C ASP A 90 1.92 -11.03 1.97
N GLY A 91 2.25 -9.84 2.48
CA GLY A 91 3.63 -9.44 2.71
C GLY A 91 4.37 -10.32 3.73
N GLU A 92 3.67 -10.81 4.77
CA GLU A 92 4.24 -11.80 5.69
C GLU A 92 4.55 -13.14 5.03
N LEU A 93 3.69 -13.59 4.12
CA LEU A 93 3.83 -14.86 3.40
C LEU A 93 4.90 -14.79 2.30
N LEU A 94 4.98 -13.68 1.58
CA LEU A 94 5.98 -13.42 0.53
C LEU A 94 7.36 -13.06 1.10
N GLY A 95 7.40 -12.49 2.31
CA GLY A 95 8.63 -12.08 2.98
C GLY A 95 9.12 -10.67 2.60
N HIS A 96 8.29 -9.85 1.97
CA HIS A 96 8.54 -8.42 1.72
C HIS A 96 7.25 -7.61 1.91
N GLN A 97 7.39 -6.30 2.12
CA GLN A 97 6.25 -5.39 2.25
C GLN A 97 6.00 -4.63 0.94
N VAL A 98 5.02 -3.73 0.95
CA VAL A 98 4.72 -2.86 -0.20
C VAL A 98 5.92 -1.98 -0.47
N ARG A 99 6.46 -2.00 -1.68
CA ARG A 99 7.52 -1.08 -2.08
C ARG A 99 6.90 0.29 -2.37
N VAL A 100 7.47 1.33 -1.79
CA VAL A 100 7.01 2.70 -1.96
C VAL A 100 8.12 3.60 -2.46
N ARG A 101 7.85 4.28 -3.58
CA ARG A 101 8.74 5.29 -4.15
C ARG A 101 8.07 6.66 -4.10
N VAL A 102 8.73 7.65 -3.51
CA VAL A 102 8.31 9.06 -3.60
C VAL A 102 9.28 9.78 -4.53
N LEU A 103 8.75 10.33 -5.60
CA LEU A 103 9.48 10.92 -6.70
C LEU A 103 9.09 12.38 -6.90
N VAL A 104 10.03 13.18 -7.40
CA VAL A 104 9.77 14.53 -7.90
C VAL A 104 9.99 14.55 -9.41
N GLY A 105 9.01 15.05 -10.15
CA GLY A 105 9.07 15.19 -11.60
C GLY A 105 7.73 14.91 -12.26
N THR A 106 7.76 14.71 -13.57
CA THR A 106 6.56 14.59 -14.41
C THR A 106 6.53 13.32 -15.27
N ASP A 107 7.61 12.53 -15.30
CA ASP A 107 7.67 11.32 -16.11
C ASP A 107 6.90 10.19 -15.43
N THR A 108 5.84 9.69 -16.06
CA THR A 108 5.04 8.57 -15.51
C THR A 108 5.35 7.23 -16.18
N ARG A 109 6.30 7.18 -17.13
CA ARG A 109 6.58 5.98 -17.91
C ARG A 109 7.15 4.88 -17.01
N GLY A 110 6.51 3.71 -17.02
CA GLY A 110 6.93 2.54 -16.25
C GLY A 110 6.77 2.68 -14.74
N LEU A 111 5.87 3.56 -14.26
CA LEU A 111 5.60 3.75 -12.84
C LEU A 111 4.30 3.07 -12.35
N GLY A 112 3.64 2.31 -13.22
CA GLY A 112 2.36 1.64 -12.95
C GLY A 112 1.12 2.41 -13.45
N GLN A 113 -0.04 1.99 -12.97
CA GLN A 113 -1.35 2.55 -13.31
C GLN A 113 -1.74 3.66 -12.33
N PRO A 114 -2.18 4.85 -12.79
CA PRO A 114 -2.62 5.91 -11.89
C PRO A 114 -3.95 5.56 -11.21
N VAL A 115 -4.00 5.71 -9.89
CA VAL A 115 -5.21 5.54 -9.05
C VAL A 115 -5.70 6.87 -8.45
N TYR A 116 -4.83 7.89 -8.45
CA TYR A 116 -5.17 9.24 -8.00
C TYR A 116 -4.34 10.27 -8.78
N ARG A 117 -4.98 11.38 -9.15
CA ARG A 117 -4.30 12.58 -9.67
C ARG A 117 -5.00 13.84 -9.18
N GLY A 118 -4.28 14.71 -8.48
CA GLY A 118 -4.83 15.97 -8.03
C GLY A 118 -3.99 16.69 -7.00
N GLU A 119 -4.63 17.67 -6.35
CA GLU A 119 -4.02 18.46 -5.28
C GLU A 119 -4.05 17.74 -3.94
N PHE A 120 -2.91 17.76 -3.26
CA PHE A 120 -2.72 17.21 -1.93
C PHE A 120 -2.10 18.26 -1.00
N THR A 121 -2.76 18.56 0.11
CA THR A 121 -2.38 19.65 1.02
C THR A 121 -1.53 19.12 2.17
N VAL A 122 -0.29 19.59 2.26
CA VAL A 122 0.64 19.32 3.37
C VAL A 122 0.81 20.59 4.20
N ALA A 123 -0.17 20.90 5.05
CA ALA A 123 -0.21 22.12 5.82
C ALA A 123 0.83 22.14 6.96
N SER A 124 1.23 20.98 7.48
CA SER A 124 2.29 20.92 8.50
C SER A 124 3.72 21.04 7.95
N GLY A 125 3.89 20.89 6.63
CA GLY A 125 5.20 20.71 6.01
C GLY A 125 5.82 19.32 6.23
N VAL A 126 5.08 18.36 6.80
CA VAL A 126 5.53 16.98 7.01
C VAL A 126 4.61 16.01 6.27
N LEU A 127 5.11 15.45 5.17
CA LEU A 127 4.45 14.38 4.42
C LEU A 127 4.83 13.03 5.02
N ALA A 128 3.84 12.23 5.38
CA ALA A 128 4.03 10.89 5.89
C ALA A 128 3.57 9.83 4.89
N ILE A 129 4.34 8.75 4.83
CA ILE A 129 4.05 7.54 4.04
C ILE A 129 4.03 6.36 4.99
N GLY A 130 2.93 5.62 5.00
CA GLY A 130 2.66 4.53 5.92
C GLY A 130 1.87 4.95 7.15
N GLU A 131 1.29 3.96 7.82
CA GLU A 131 0.43 4.14 8.99
C GLU A 131 1.20 4.73 10.18
N ALA A 132 0.56 5.62 10.94
CA ALA A 132 1.14 6.33 12.08
C ALA A 132 1.76 5.40 13.14
N ARG A 133 1.17 4.21 13.29
CA ARG A 133 1.58 3.18 14.26
C ARG A 133 2.69 2.26 13.75
N ASN A 134 3.07 2.36 12.48
CA ASN A 134 4.08 1.48 11.91
C ASN A 134 5.49 2.11 12.00
N PRO A 135 6.54 1.31 12.26
CA PRO A 135 7.88 1.79 12.55
C PRO A 135 8.68 2.06 11.26
N ASP A 136 8.20 1.54 10.15
CA ASP A 136 8.68 1.76 8.79
C ASP A 136 7.96 2.93 8.10
N ARG A 137 7.08 3.64 8.83
CA ARG A 137 6.53 4.91 8.39
C ARG A 137 7.65 5.88 8.05
N GLN A 138 7.58 6.48 6.87
CA GLN A 138 8.55 7.45 6.40
C GLN A 138 8.00 8.86 6.51
N LEU A 139 8.85 9.80 6.93
CA LEU A 139 8.52 11.21 7.08
C LEU A 139 9.42 12.03 6.15
N LEU A 140 8.82 12.85 5.30
CA LEU A 140 9.50 13.80 4.43
C LEU A 140 9.19 15.20 4.95
N PHE A 141 10.24 15.97 5.26
CA PHE A 141 10.13 17.32 5.80
C PHE A 141 10.38 18.34 4.70
N GLY A 142 9.49 19.32 4.57
CA GLY A 142 9.56 20.39 3.59
C GLY A 142 8.84 21.64 4.07
N THR A 143 8.55 22.54 3.14
CA THR A 143 7.72 23.72 3.45
C THR A 143 6.23 23.37 3.34
N PRO A 144 5.36 23.94 4.19
CA PRO A 144 3.92 23.83 4.03
C PRO A 144 3.48 24.22 2.62
N ALA A 145 2.76 23.34 1.93
CA ALA A 145 2.43 23.53 0.52
C ALA A 145 1.21 22.71 0.08
N ILE A 146 0.63 23.12 -1.05
CA ILE A 146 -0.31 22.31 -1.84
C ILE A 146 0.51 21.68 -2.96
N LEU A 147 0.49 20.36 -3.05
CA LEU A 147 1.26 19.57 -4.00
C LEU A 147 0.36 19.08 -5.14
N GLN A 148 0.86 19.11 -6.37
CA GLN A 148 0.27 18.34 -7.45
C GLN A 148 0.85 16.92 -7.40
N VAL A 149 0.00 15.93 -7.09
CA VAL A 149 0.41 14.54 -6.86
C VAL A 149 -0.30 13.60 -7.83
N THR A 150 0.45 12.66 -8.37
CA THR A 150 -0.10 11.44 -9.00
C THR A 150 0.33 10.24 -8.18
N VAL A 151 -0.62 9.41 -7.76
CA VAL A 151 -0.34 8.10 -7.14
C VAL A 151 -0.56 7.03 -8.18
N LEU A 152 0.47 6.23 -8.39
CA LEU A 152 0.47 5.10 -9.32
C LEU A 152 0.71 3.81 -8.54
N VAL A 153 0.09 2.72 -9.00
CA VAL A 153 0.24 1.39 -8.41
C VAL A 153 0.63 0.39 -9.48
N GLU A 154 1.40 -0.61 -9.08
CA GLU A 154 1.78 -1.73 -9.95
C GLU A 154 1.65 -3.02 -9.16
N THR A 155 1.06 -4.02 -9.81
CA THR A 155 0.88 -5.36 -9.24
C THR A 155 1.88 -6.28 -9.92
N THR A 156 2.81 -6.81 -9.15
CA THR A 156 3.68 -7.88 -9.63
C THR A 156 2.88 -9.18 -9.68
N ASP A 157 3.09 -10.01 -10.71
CA ASP A 157 2.49 -11.33 -10.86
C ASP A 157 3.10 -12.34 -9.85
N GLU A 158 2.95 -12.04 -8.56
CA GLU A 158 3.38 -12.86 -7.45
C GLU A 158 2.26 -13.81 -7.01
N VAL A 159 2.65 -14.99 -6.54
CA VAL A 159 1.74 -16.04 -6.10
C VAL A 159 2.21 -16.57 -4.75
N ILE A 160 1.28 -16.69 -3.82
CA ILE A 160 1.51 -17.28 -2.51
C ILE A 160 1.26 -18.78 -2.61
N HIS A 161 2.29 -19.56 -2.30
CA HIS A 161 2.27 -21.02 -2.37
C HIS A 161 2.09 -21.64 -0.97
N PHE A 162 1.00 -22.36 -0.76
CA PHE A 162 0.79 -23.18 0.41
C PHE A 162 1.16 -24.64 0.11
N SER A 163 1.83 -25.30 1.05
CA SER A 163 2.21 -26.71 0.90
C SER A 163 1.23 -27.69 1.56
N ASP A 164 0.38 -27.21 2.49
CA ASP A 164 -0.57 -28.05 3.22
C ASP A 164 -1.80 -27.25 3.72
N PRO A 165 -2.98 -27.40 3.10
CA PRO A 165 -3.18 -28.10 1.82
C PRO A 165 -2.45 -27.38 0.66
N PRO A 166 -2.01 -28.10 -0.38
CA PRO A 166 -1.42 -27.47 -1.56
C PRO A 166 -2.40 -26.51 -2.24
N ALA A 167 -2.06 -25.23 -2.30
CA ALA A 167 -2.89 -24.21 -2.92
C ALA A 167 -2.06 -22.98 -3.29
N ASP A 168 -2.43 -22.36 -4.41
CA ASP A 168 -1.80 -21.15 -4.93
C ASP A 168 -2.84 -20.04 -4.94
N TYR A 169 -2.49 -18.89 -4.35
CA TYR A 169 -3.36 -17.72 -4.32
C TYR A 169 -2.60 -16.51 -4.87
N PRO A 170 -3.21 -15.71 -5.76
CA PRO A 170 -2.61 -14.45 -6.18
C PRO A 170 -2.55 -13.48 -5.00
N VAL A 171 -1.58 -12.57 -5.04
CA VAL A 171 -1.51 -11.45 -4.10
C VAL A 171 -2.79 -10.61 -4.18
N SER A 172 -3.27 -10.11 -3.04
CA SER A 172 -4.58 -9.46 -2.93
C SER A 172 -4.66 -8.09 -3.62
N GLY A 173 -3.54 -7.53 -4.06
CA GLY A 173 -3.50 -6.21 -4.66
C GLY A 173 -2.08 -5.76 -5.01
N PRO A 174 -1.91 -4.46 -5.34
CA PRO A 174 -0.63 -3.92 -5.78
C PRO A 174 0.50 -4.07 -4.76
N THR A 175 1.68 -4.46 -5.25
CA THR A 175 2.92 -4.64 -4.47
C THR A 175 3.76 -3.36 -4.44
N ASP A 176 3.56 -2.47 -5.41
CA ASP A 176 4.34 -1.27 -5.61
C ASP A 176 3.45 -0.03 -5.66
N VAL A 177 3.83 1.00 -4.92
CA VAL A 177 3.18 2.31 -4.94
C VAL A 177 4.20 3.39 -5.26
N THR A 178 3.89 4.22 -6.25
CA THR A 178 4.71 5.38 -6.62
C THR A 178 3.91 6.66 -6.40
N VAL A 179 4.46 7.56 -5.60
CA VAL A 179 3.94 8.91 -5.35
C VAL A 179 4.79 9.89 -6.14
N LEU A 180 4.23 10.45 -7.21
CA LEU A 180 4.90 11.44 -8.04
C LEU A 180 4.42 12.86 -7.68
N ILE A 181 5.33 13.68 -7.19
CA ILE A 181 5.13 15.10 -6.86
C ILE A 181 5.63 15.91 -8.05
N ALA A 182 4.78 16.75 -8.65
CA ALA A 182 5.15 17.48 -9.87
C ALA A 182 6.35 18.43 -9.65
N ASP A 183 6.27 19.24 -8.57
CA ASP A 183 7.28 20.23 -8.20
C ASP A 183 7.61 20.10 -6.71
N ASN A 184 8.89 20.18 -6.35
CA ASN A 184 9.32 20.00 -4.96
C ASN A 184 9.39 21.34 -4.19
N PRO A 185 8.52 21.60 -3.20
CA PRO A 185 8.60 22.77 -2.33
C PRO A 185 9.65 22.64 -1.21
N GLY A 186 10.74 21.92 -1.46
CA GLY A 186 11.83 21.72 -0.51
C GLY A 186 11.69 20.53 0.43
N PHE A 187 10.89 19.52 0.07
CA PHE A 187 10.94 18.22 0.75
C PHE A 187 12.31 17.57 0.60
N THR A 188 12.86 17.13 1.73
CA THR A 188 14.11 16.37 1.82
C THR A 188 13.88 14.88 1.65
N HIS A 189 14.97 14.11 1.66
CA HIS A 189 14.91 12.65 1.76
C HIS A 189 14.13 12.20 3.01
N ALA A 190 13.49 11.03 2.87
CA ALA A 190 12.72 10.42 3.93
C ALA A 190 13.57 10.05 5.17
N VAL A 191 12.98 10.24 6.34
CA VAL A 191 13.49 9.77 7.63
C VAL A 191 12.48 8.80 8.23
N SER A 192 12.94 7.63 8.66
CA SER A 192 12.07 6.63 9.26
C SER A 192 11.58 7.05 10.66
N ASN A 193 10.33 6.72 10.97
CA ASN A 193 9.71 7.03 12.25
C ASN A 193 10.36 6.24 13.40
N THR A 194 11.27 6.88 14.13
CA THR A 194 12.03 6.24 15.22
C THR A 194 11.21 6.02 16.49
N VAL A 195 10.02 6.62 16.62
CA VAL A 195 9.26 6.71 17.88
C VAL A 195 8.73 5.33 18.34
N LEU A 196 8.49 4.39 17.43
CA LEU A 196 7.83 3.12 17.77
C LEU A 196 8.74 1.89 17.80
N ARG A 197 10.07 2.04 17.66
CA ARG A 197 11.01 0.89 17.75
C ARG A 197 10.97 0.11 19.09
N ARG A 198 10.15 0.50 20.08
CA ARG A 198 9.98 -0.21 21.35
C ARG A 198 8.61 -0.93 21.44
N ARG A 199 8.67 -2.25 21.24
CA ARG A 199 8.13 -3.35 22.10
C ARG A 199 7.20 -4.40 21.51
N TRP A 200 6.46 -4.21 20.41
CA TRP A 200 5.51 -5.26 19.98
C TRP A 200 6.06 -6.21 18.90
N TRP A 201 6.87 -5.72 17.96
CA TRP A 201 7.56 -6.53 16.92
C TRP A 201 8.53 -7.59 17.48
N LEU A 202 9.17 -7.31 18.62
CA LEU A 202 10.10 -8.24 19.28
C LEU A 202 9.42 -9.50 19.84
N ARG A 203 8.07 -9.55 19.87
CA ARG A 203 7.32 -10.75 20.28
C ARG A 203 6.91 -11.67 19.13
N TRP A 204 7.00 -11.23 17.88
CA TRP A 204 6.59 -12.02 16.71
C TRP A 204 7.53 -13.18 16.30
N PRO A 205 8.86 -13.15 16.58
CA PRO A 205 9.72 -14.31 16.37
C PRO A 205 9.33 -15.54 17.21
N ALA A 206 8.57 -15.34 18.30
CA ALA A 206 8.08 -16.44 19.16
C ALA A 206 6.84 -17.13 18.58
N ILE A 207 6.07 -16.44 17.73
CA ILE A 207 4.90 -17.00 17.04
C ILE A 207 5.36 -17.81 15.82
N ARG A 208 6.37 -17.32 15.07
CA ARG A 208 7.02 -18.06 13.98
C ARG A 208 7.50 -19.46 14.39
N ARG A 209 8.02 -19.61 15.62
CA ARG A 209 8.47 -20.91 16.13
C ARG A 209 7.36 -21.91 16.44
N ARG A 210 6.11 -21.46 16.66
CA ARG A 210 4.99 -22.38 16.93
C ARG A 210 4.38 -22.94 15.66
N LEU A 211 4.34 -22.15 14.59
CA LEU A 211 3.81 -22.59 13.30
C LEU A 211 4.76 -23.54 12.57
N HIS A 212 6.09 -23.42 12.78
CA HIS A 212 7.07 -24.30 12.16
C HIS A 212 7.29 -25.65 12.90
N ASN A 213 6.87 -25.77 14.15
CA ASN A 213 7.08 -26.98 14.98
C ASN A 213 5.85 -27.90 15.08
N SER A 214 4.71 -27.54 14.49
CA SER A 214 3.52 -28.40 14.47
C SER A 214 3.57 -29.50 13.42
N SER A 215 4.62 -29.55 12.59
CA SER A 215 4.85 -30.60 11.60
C SER A 215 5.75 -31.71 12.18
N GLN A 216 5.26 -32.46 13.17
CA GLN A 216 5.77 -33.80 13.46
C GLN A 216 4.64 -34.82 13.32
N PRO A 217 4.87 -35.95 12.63
CA PRO A 217 3.82 -36.92 12.35
C PRO A 217 3.45 -37.67 13.63
N LEU A 218 2.20 -37.55 14.04
CA LEU A 218 1.62 -38.41 15.07
C LEU A 218 1.46 -39.82 14.50
N VAL A 219 2.22 -40.72 15.10
CA VAL A 219 2.12 -42.18 15.11
C VAL A 219 0.75 -42.70 14.68
N SER A 220 0.78 -43.62 13.71
CA SER A 220 -0.33 -44.45 13.26
C SER A 220 -1.07 -45.11 14.43
N LEU A 221 -2.31 -44.69 14.68
CA LEU A 221 -3.24 -45.44 15.52
C LEU A 221 -4.32 -46.07 14.63
N ARG A 222 -4.35 -47.39 14.74
CA ARG A 222 -5.20 -48.33 14.03
C ARG A 222 -6.69 -47.96 14.13
N ARG A 223 -7.32 -48.08 12.97
CA ARG A 223 -8.70 -48.46 12.72
C ARG A 223 -9.19 -49.57 13.66
N GLU A 224 -10.26 -49.30 14.41
CA GLU A 224 -11.32 -50.29 14.75
C GLU A 224 -12.57 -49.59 15.33
N ASP A 225 -13.62 -49.62 14.52
CA ASP A 225 -15.06 -49.74 14.80
C ASP A 225 -15.63 -49.34 16.19
N ARG A 226 -16.59 -48.41 16.18
CA ARG A 226 -18.03 -48.73 16.32
C ARG A 226 -18.93 -47.48 16.43
N CYS A 227 -20.01 -47.53 15.65
CA CYS A 227 -21.37 -47.03 15.85
C CYS A 227 -21.63 -45.63 16.44
N ALA A 228 -22.33 -44.82 15.64
CA ALA A 228 -23.19 -43.71 16.07
C ALA A 228 -24.26 -44.17 17.08
N PRO A 229 -24.81 -43.23 17.88
CA PRO A 229 -26.09 -42.67 17.47
C PRO A 229 -26.23 -41.15 17.66
N SER A 230 -27.20 -40.63 16.90
CA SER A 230 -27.87 -39.33 16.93
C SER A 230 -28.05 -38.65 18.29
N GLY A 231 -27.98 -37.31 18.30
CA GLY A 231 -28.54 -36.50 19.38
C GLY A 231 -28.22 -35.01 19.26
N PHE A 232 -29.04 -34.27 18.52
CA PHE A 232 -29.12 -32.81 18.60
C PHE A 232 -29.77 -32.43 19.94
N THR A 233 -29.15 -31.61 20.78
CA THR A 233 -29.86 -30.92 21.88
C THR A 233 -29.21 -29.58 22.19
N ALA A 234 -30.02 -28.52 22.06
CA ALA A 234 -29.69 -27.15 22.42
C ALA A 234 -29.60 -26.98 23.94
N VAL A 235 -28.56 -26.28 24.40
CA VAL A 235 -28.38 -25.92 25.81
C VAL A 235 -29.09 -24.59 26.09
N ARG A 236 -30.13 -24.63 26.93
CA ARG A 236 -30.64 -23.47 27.67
C ARG A 236 -29.93 -23.37 29.01
N THR A 237 -29.50 -22.17 29.38
CA THR A 237 -29.13 -21.81 30.76
C THR A 237 -30.33 -21.19 31.49
N PRO A 238 -30.55 -21.51 32.79
CA PRO A 238 -31.55 -20.87 33.63
C PRO A 238 -30.94 -19.77 34.53
N GLY A 239 -31.73 -18.72 34.82
CA GLY A 239 -31.38 -17.65 35.74
C GLY A 239 -32.50 -16.61 35.89
N ASP A 240 -33.46 -16.91 36.77
CA ASP A 240 -34.54 -16.05 37.33
C ASP A 240 -33.97 -14.91 38.22
N PRO A 241 -34.75 -14.02 38.90
CA PRO A 241 -36.17 -13.61 38.75
C PRO A 241 -36.38 -12.08 38.86
N GLY A 242 -37.60 -11.57 38.60
CA GLY A 242 -37.95 -10.18 38.98
C GLY A 242 -39.30 -9.66 38.47
N CYS A 243 -40.32 -9.73 39.32
CA CYS A 243 -41.71 -9.44 39.02
C CYS A 243 -42.08 -7.94 38.91
N ARG A 244 -43.21 -7.72 38.20
CA ARG A 244 -44.25 -6.67 38.33
C ARG A 244 -43.96 -5.25 37.82
N GLY A 245 -44.77 -4.85 36.82
CA GLY A 245 -45.09 -3.46 36.54
C GLY A 245 -46.23 -3.37 35.50
N ARG A 246 -47.39 -2.86 35.92
CA ARG A 246 -48.62 -2.69 35.13
C ARG A 246 -48.41 -1.76 33.93
N VAL A 247 -49.07 -2.06 32.82
CA VAL A 247 -49.35 -1.13 31.72
C VAL A 247 -50.82 -0.71 31.83
N PRO A 248 -51.15 0.59 31.83
CA PRO A 248 -52.48 1.06 31.46
C PRO A 248 -52.50 1.60 30.02
N ASP A 249 -53.62 1.32 29.37
CA ASP A 249 -54.11 1.93 28.14
C ASP A 249 -54.05 3.46 28.15
N ALA A 250 -53.78 4.04 26.98
CA ALA A 250 -54.37 5.31 26.55
C ALA A 250 -54.38 5.36 25.03
N GLY A 251 -55.58 5.26 24.47
CA GLY A 251 -55.81 5.44 23.04
C GLY A 251 -55.76 6.90 22.59
N MET A 252 -55.60 7.03 21.27
CA MET A 252 -56.32 7.95 20.38
C MET A 252 -56.00 9.45 20.50
N GLN A 253 -55.35 9.99 19.46
CA GLN A 253 -56.01 10.95 18.54
C GLN A 253 -55.14 11.25 17.31
N ARG A 254 -55.72 11.01 16.12
CA ARG A 254 -55.31 11.59 14.85
C ARG A 254 -55.85 13.02 14.77
N GLY A 255 -55.06 13.94 14.24
CA GLY A 255 -55.47 15.29 13.82
C GLY A 255 -54.64 15.75 12.61
N PRO A 256 -55.17 16.65 11.75
CA PRO A 256 -54.99 16.54 10.31
C PRO A 256 -53.95 17.51 9.71
N ALA A 257 -53.66 17.25 8.43
CA ALA A 257 -52.95 18.13 7.51
C ALA A 257 -53.80 19.34 7.07
N ALA A 258 -53.18 20.52 6.96
CA ALA A 258 -53.25 21.42 5.79
C ALA A 258 -52.57 22.79 6.07
N GLU A 259 -51.92 23.29 5.02
CA GLU A 259 -51.56 24.68 4.69
C GLU A 259 -50.60 25.50 5.57
N ALA A 260 -49.50 25.96 4.95
CA ALA A 260 -49.31 27.39 4.69
C ALA A 260 -48.12 27.67 3.74
N ARG A 261 -48.45 28.40 2.66
CA ARG A 261 -47.67 29.44 1.96
C ARG A 261 -46.43 29.07 1.15
#